data_AF-A0A954ZRK9-F1
#
_entry.id   AF-A0A954ZRK9-F1
#
_cell.length_a   1.000
_cell.length_b   1.000
_cell.length_c   1.000
_cell.angle_alpha   90.00
_cell.angle_beta   90.00
_cell.angle_gamma   90.00
#
_symmetry.space_group_name_H-M   'P 1'
#
loop_
_entity.id
_entity.type
_entity.pdbx_description
1 polymer ?
#
loop_
_entity_poly.entity_id
_entity_poly.type
_entity_poly.pdbx_seq_one_letter_code
_entity_poly.pdbx_strand_id
1 'polypeptide(L)'
;MISYRIDQQNLMVSDRVFRPENPSRLSAEWPDPLGYNQPAEALRCMHRELLGFVREHRPTGGLLLNAMESKRYRIAEYFGLGTSESIEDMTMDLRWFAQQAESIASSRATFIAIFDDVSICDEDDFEHQLWSQIIGMLNIDSMANAMTAFTDATPDDEQTLLGIGGHDFRVVTLHPYASESRHRFAYPTLVLSRSPVLSQAC
;
A
#
# COMPACT_ATOMS: atom_id res chain seq x y z
N MET A 1 -6.82 30.38 -17.67
CA MET A 1 -5.71 29.87 -16.86
C MET A 1 -6.28 29.63 -15.46
N ILE A 2 -6.88 28.47 -15.24
CA ILE A 2 -7.58 28.14 -14.00
C ILE A 2 -6.59 27.40 -13.11
N SER A 3 -6.13 28.07 -12.05
CA SER A 3 -5.31 27.47 -11.00
C SER A 3 -6.23 26.64 -10.11
N TYR A 4 -6.12 25.31 -10.21
CA TYR A 4 -6.78 24.41 -9.27
C TYR A 4 -5.98 24.40 -7.98
N ARG A 5 -6.45 25.17 -6.99
CA ARG A 5 -6.07 25.02 -5.59
C ARG A 5 -6.83 23.79 -5.09
N ILE A 6 -6.12 22.70 -4.85
CA ILE A 6 -6.70 21.52 -4.19
C ILE A 6 -7.10 21.97 -2.79
N ASP A 7 -8.40 21.90 -2.50
CA ASP A 7 -8.97 22.22 -1.19
C ASP A 7 -8.58 21.11 -0.21
N GLN A 8 -7.55 21.34 0.59
CA GLN A 8 -7.02 20.37 1.55
C GLN A 8 -7.95 20.12 2.76
N GLN A 9 -9.16 20.68 2.77
CA GLN A 9 -10.04 20.67 3.94
C GLN A 9 -11.07 19.53 3.97
N ASN A 10 -11.08 18.60 3.01
CA ASN A 10 -12.11 17.55 2.99
C ASN A 10 -11.64 16.16 2.51
N LEU A 11 -10.38 15.81 2.75
CA LEU A 11 -9.95 14.41 2.76
C LEU A 11 -10.43 13.81 4.09
N MET A 12 -11.68 13.37 4.16
CA MET A 12 -12.13 12.51 5.26
C MET A 12 -11.23 11.26 5.25
N VAL A 13 -10.44 11.14 6.30
CA VAL A 13 -9.55 10.02 6.54
C VAL A 13 -10.44 8.82 6.87
N SER A 14 -10.35 7.73 6.09
CA SER A 14 -11.09 6.51 6.37
C SER A 14 -10.64 5.95 7.72
N ASP A 15 -11.58 5.46 8.54
CA ASP A 15 -11.34 4.87 9.87
C ASP A 15 -10.49 3.56 9.82
N ARG A 16 -10.02 3.17 8.63
CA ARG A 16 -9.40 1.87 8.32
C ARG A 16 -7.87 1.90 8.35
N VAL A 17 -7.26 3.09 8.43
CA VAL A 17 -5.81 3.25 8.57
C VAL A 17 -5.40 3.24 10.04
N PHE A 18 -4.72 2.17 10.42
CA PHE A 18 -4.34 1.93 11.79
C PHE A 18 -3.02 2.60 12.25
N ARG A 19 -2.99 3.10 13.51
CA ARG A 19 -1.90 3.81 14.24
C ARG A 19 -1.27 3.04 15.43
N PRO A 20 0.03 2.73 15.48
CA PRO A 20 0.69 2.16 16.66
C PRO A 20 1.03 3.20 17.76
N GLU A 21 0.82 2.87 19.05
CA GLU A 21 1.24 3.70 20.21
C GLU A 21 2.73 3.46 20.57
N ASN A 22 3.49 4.56 20.76
CA ASN A 22 4.93 4.83 20.53
C ASN A 22 5.95 4.30 21.60
N PRO A 23 7.31 4.27 21.41
CA PRO A 23 8.21 5.36 20.94
C PRO A 23 9.26 4.89 19.89
N SER A 24 9.83 5.63 18.94
CA SER A 24 10.25 7.02 18.91
C SER A 24 10.42 7.55 17.47
N ARG A 25 9.96 6.84 16.42
CA ARG A 25 10.09 7.25 15.00
C ARG A 25 8.96 6.82 14.04
N LEU A 26 7.78 6.51 14.58
CA LEU A 26 6.55 6.37 13.78
C LEU A 26 5.78 7.69 13.63
N SER A 27 6.26 8.76 14.29
CA SER A 27 5.51 9.99 14.58
C SER A 27 6.10 11.24 13.89
N ALA A 28 5.62 11.53 12.70
CA ALA A 28 5.34 12.91 12.31
C ALA A 28 3.84 12.98 12.03
N GLU A 29 3.21 14.04 12.52
CA GLU A 29 1.82 14.14 12.99
C GLU A 29 0.76 13.89 11.90
N TRP A 30 -0.17 12.97 12.17
CA TRP A 30 -1.44 12.85 11.46
C TRP A 30 -2.51 13.60 12.30
N PRO A 31 -3.22 14.61 11.78
CA PRO A 31 -4.26 15.31 12.52
C PRO A 31 -5.45 14.39 12.81
N ASP A 32 -5.76 14.19 14.09
CA ASP A 32 -6.92 13.44 14.58
C ASP A 32 -8.01 14.40 15.07
N PRO A 33 -9.06 14.66 14.27
CA PRO A 33 -10.18 15.49 14.73
C PRO A 33 -11.17 14.76 15.65
N LEU A 34 -11.08 13.42 15.85
CA LEU A 34 -12.17 12.62 16.44
C LEU A 34 -11.79 11.69 17.62
N GLY A 35 -10.52 11.40 17.89
CA GLY A 35 -10.05 10.89 19.19
C GLY A 35 -10.34 9.41 19.51
N TYR A 36 -10.40 8.52 18.51
CA TYR A 36 -10.58 7.08 18.72
C TYR A 36 -9.25 6.30 18.63
N ASN A 37 -8.81 5.69 19.73
CA ASN A 37 -7.50 5.03 19.85
C ASN A 37 -7.60 3.48 19.83
N GLN A 38 -6.69 2.84 19.06
CA GLN A 38 -6.29 1.42 18.95
C GLN A 38 -6.76 0.62 17.71
N PRO A 39 -5.92 -0.31 17.16
CA PRO A 39 -6.28 -1.14 16.00
C PRO A 39 -7.35 -2.15 16.34
N ALA A 40 -8.06 -2.62 15.32
CA ALA A 40 -8.70 -3.93 15.40
C ALA A 40 -7.69 -5.02 15.75
N GLU A 41 -8.10 -6.00 16.57
CA GLU A 41 -7.21 -7.08 17.00
C GLU A 41 -6.70 -7.94 15.83
N ALA A 42 -7.54 -8.12 14.80
CA ALA A 42 -7.21 -8.83 13.57
C ALA A 42 -5.94 -8.26 12.91
N LEU A 43 -5.90 -6.95 12.64
CA LEU A 43 -4.73 -6.31 12.06
C LEU A 43 -3.46 -6.44 12.91
N ARG A 44 -3.56 -6.45 14.25
CA ARG A 44 -2.38 -6.71 15.11
C ARG A 44 -1.84 -8.13 14.94
N CYS A 45 -2.73 -9.11 14.78
CA CYS A 45 -2.35 -10.50 14.54
C CYS A 45 -1.68 -10.64 13.16
N MET A 46 -2.34 -10.15 12.11
CA MET A 46 -1.80 -10.17 10.74
C MET A 46 -0.45 -9.44 10.64
N HIS A 47 -0.31 -8.30 11.31
CA HIS A 47 0.97 -7.58 11.36
C HIS A 47 2.09 -8.38 12.02
N ARG A 48 1.79 -9.08 13.13
CA ARG A 48 2.77 -9.93 13.82
C ARG A 48 3.18 -11.12 12.96
N GLU A 49 2.22 -11.73 12.26
CA GLU A 49 2.48 -12.80 11.31
C GLU A 49 3.32 -12.32 10.14
N LEU A 50 3.00 -11.15 9.57
CA LEU A 50 3.80 -10.53 8.50
C LEU A 50 5.24 -10.26 8.96
N LEU A 51 5.44 -9.76 10.18
CA LEU A 51 6.78 -9.57 10.73
C LEU A 51 7.58 -10.87 10.85
N GLY A 52 6.93 -11.97 11.26
CA GLY A 52 7.55 -13.29 11.31
C GLY A 52 7.93 -13.77 9.91
N PHE A 53 6.96 -13.72 9.00
CA PHE A 53 7.12 -14.10 7.60
C PHE A 53 8.27 -13.35 6.92
N VAL A 54 8.30 -12.03 7.02
CA VAL A 54 9.30 -11.17 6.35
C VAL A 54 10.71 -11.40 6.88
N ARG A 55 10.87 -11.74 8.17
CA ARG A 55 12.18 -12.06 8.75
C ARG A 55 12.75 -13.38 8.22
N GLU A 56 11.89 -14.36 8.04
CA GLU A 56 12.25 -15.69 7.56
C GLU A 56 12.47 -15.70 6.04
N HIS A 57 11.52 -15.15 5.28
CA HIS A 57 11.44 -15.32 3.83
C HIS A 57 12.03 -14.16 3.04
N ARG A 58 12.17 -12.97 3.65
CA ARG A 58 12.71 -11.73 3.04
C ARG A 58 12.15 -11.45 1.64
N PRO A 59 10.83 -11.25 1.50
CA PRO A 59 10.24 -10.79 0.25
C PRO A 59 10.92 -9.51 -0.24
N THR A 60 10.95 -9.32 -1.56
CA THR A 60 11.51 -8.10 -2.17
C THR A 60 12.97 -7.83 -1.81
N GLY A 61 13.80 -8.88 -1.74
CA GLY A 61 15.23 -8.76 -1.39
C GLY A 61 15.50 -8.14 0.00
N GLY A 62 14.51 -8.16 0.90
CA GLY A 62 14.60 -7.55 2.23
C GLY A 62 14.21 -6.06 2.30
N LEU A 63 13.70 -5.46 1.22
CA LEU A 63 13.21 -4.08 1.24
C LEU A 63 12.07 -3.88 2.26
N LEU A 64 11.11 -4.79 2.30
CA LEU A 64 10.03 -4.75 3.28
C LEU A 64 10.55 -4.90 4.71
N LEU A 65 11.51 -5.81 4.94
CA LEU A 65 12.15 -5.97 6.25
C LEU A 65 12.82 -4.65 6.68
N ASN A 66 13.56 -4.00 5.79
CA ASN A 66 14.21 -2.72 6.09
C ASN A 66 13.20 -1.62 6.45
N ALA A 67 12.09 -1.53 5.70
CA ALA A 67 11.03 -0.57 5.97
C ALA A 67 10.42 -0.83 7.35
N MET A 68 10.16 -2.09 7.69
CA MET A 68 9.60 -2.51 8.98
C MET A 68 10.54 -2.24 10.16
N GLU A 69 11.81 -2.64 10.06
CA GLU A 69 12.83 -2.40 11.09
C GLU A 69 13.10 -0.90 11.30
N SER A 70 13.10 -0.14 10.20
CA SER A 70 13.31 1.31 10.24
C SER A 70 12.04 2.10 10.57
N LYS A 71 10.90 1.41 10.77
CA LYS A 71 9.59 2.02 11.05
C LYS A 71 9.12 3.03 9.98
N ARG A 72 9.55 2.86 8.72
CA ARG A 72 9.21 3.75 7.58
C ARG A 72 8.02 3.23 6.79
N TYR A 73 7.04 2.65 7.47
CA TYR A 73 5.87 2.07 6.83
C TYR A 73 4.57 2.49 7.49
N ARG A 74 3.48 2.30 6.75
CA ARG A 74 2.10 2.28 7.22
C ARG A 74 1.46 0.98 6.79
N ILE A 75 0.50 0.51 7.57
CA ILE A 75 -0.22 -0.74 7.33
C ILE A 75 -1.71 -0.53 7.58
N ALA A 76 -2.55 -1.06 6.69
CA ALA A 76 -4.00 -1.00 6.78
C ALA A 76 -4.60 -2.36 6.37
N GLU A 77 -5.79 -2.62 6.90
CA GLU A 77 -6.62 -3.79 6.59
C GLU A 77 -7.77 -3.36 5.67
N TYR A 78 -8.07 -4.18 4.66
CA TYR A 78 -9.14 -3.94 3.71
C TYR A 78 -10.01 -5.17 3.54
N PHE A 79 -11.30 -4.94 3.26
CA PHE A 79 -12.27 -5.99 3.02
C PHE A 79 -12.22 -6.49 1.58
N GLY A 80 -11.76 -7.73 1.36
CA GLY A 80 -11.79 -8.32 0.03
C GLY A 80 -10.79 -7.72 -0.97
N LEU A 81 -10.07 -8.52 -1.76
CA LEU A 81 -9.22 -7.95 -2.83
C LEU A 81 -10.09 -7.64 -4.07
N GLY A 82 -10.01 -6.42 -4.59
CA GLY A 82 -10.73 -6.03 -5.81
C GLY A 82 -12.23 -5.80 -5.62
N THR A 83 -12.71 -5.67 -4.38
CA THR A 83 -14.08 -5.24 -4.08
C THR A 83 -14.22 -3.73 -4.28
N SER A 84 -15.44 -3.25 -4.55
CA SER A 84 -15.67 -1.80 -4.67
C SER A 84 -15.27 -1.03 -3.40
N GLU A 85 -15.47 -1.65 -2.24
CA GLU A 85 -15.11 -1.08 -0.94
C GLU A 85 -13.59 -0.96 -0.78
N SER A 86 -12.83 -2.05 -0.99
CA SER A 86 -11.37 -2.01 -0.91
C SER A 86 -10.75 -1.09 -1.95
N ILE A 87 -11.35 -0.98 -3.14
CA ILE A 87 -10.94 -0.06 -4.20
C ILE A 87 -11.05 1.39 -3.72
N GLU A 88 -12.21 1.79 -3.19
CA GLU A 88 -12.45 3.16 -2.73
C GLU A 88 -11.54 3.52 -1.55
N ASP A 89 -11.54 2.69 -0.50
CA ASP A 89 -10.78 2.97 0.72
C ASP A 89 -9.27 3.01 0.46
N MET A 90 -8.73 2.00 -0.21
CA MET A 90 -7.30 1.94 -0.49
C MET A 90 -6.86 3.10 -1.38
N THR A 91 -7.70 3.55 -2.32
CA THR A 91 -7.37 4.73 -3.13
C THR A 91 -7.24 5.98 -2.27
N MET A 92 -8.19 6.21 -1.36
CA MET A 92 -8.17 7.37 -0.47
C MET A 92 -6.96 7.35 0.48
N ASP A 93 -6.70 6.20 1.09
CA ASP A 93 -5.63 6.04 2.05
C ASP A 93 -4.25 6.11 1.39
N LEU A 94 -4.09 5.50 0.21
CA LEU A 94 -2.85 5.56 -0.54
C LEU A 94 -2.58 6.98 -1.07
N ARG A 95 -3.61 7.70 -1.55
CA ARG A 95 -3.48 9.12 -1.94
C ARG A 95 -3.00 9.98 -0.78
N TRP A 96 -3.60 9.79 0.39
CA TRP A 96 -3.17 10.50 1.59
C TRP A 96 -1.71 10.16 1.91
N PHE A 97 -1.37 8.86 1.94
CA PHE A 97 -0.02 8.41 2.24
C PHE A 97 0.99 9.01 1.27
N ALA A 98 0.64 9.07 0.00
CA ALA A 98 1.47 9.61 -1.06
C ALA A 98 1.82 11.08 -0.80
N GLN A 99 0.83 11.91 -0.44
CA GLN A 99 1.04 13.33 -0.11
C GLN A 99 1.91 13.56 1.13
N GLN A 100 2.00 12.56 2.02
CA GLN A 100 2.66 12.67 3.31
C GLN A 100 3.99 11.91 3.35
N ALA A 101 4.33 11.17 2.29
CA ALA A 101 5.50 10.32 2.21
C ALA A 101 6.82 11.10 2.40
N GLU A 102 6.87 12.38 2.01
CA GLU A 102 8.03 13.25 2.26
C GLU A 102 8.32 13.43 3.75
N SER A 103 7.29 13.48 4.59
CA SER A 103 7.42 13.59 6.06
C SER A 103 7.82 12.28 6.74
N ILE A 104 7.56 11.13 6.11
CA ILE A 104 7.84 9.80 6.66
C ILE A 104 9.26 9.34 6.30
N ALA A 105 9.63 9.41 5.03
CA ALA A 105 10.97 9.21 4.47
C ALA A 105 10.89 9.21 2.92
N SER A 106 11.14 10.37 2.32
CA SER A 106 10.85 10.73 0.91
C SER A 106 11.10 9.66 -0.17
N SER A 107 12.13 8.79 -0.05
CA SER A 107 12.48 7.81 -1.09
C SER A 107 12.25 6.33 -0.72
N ARG A 108 11.80 6.03 0.50
CA ARG A 108 11.64 4.64 1.00
C ARG A 108 10.43 4.45 1.93
N ALA A 109 9.46 5.36 1.87
CA ALA A 109 8.21 5.16 2.58
C ALA A 109 7.43 4.00 1.94
N THR A 110 6.96 3.07 2.76
CA THR A 110 6.21 1.89 2.31
C THR A 110 4.79 1.90 2.87
N PHE A 111 3.81 1.66 2.01
CA PHE A 111 2.45 1.39 2.39
C PHE A 111 2.19 -0.12 2.26
N ILE A 112 1.51 -0.71 3.23
CA ILE A 112 1.17 -2.14 3.25
C ILE A 112 -0.35 -2.24 3.36
N ALA A 113 -0.98 -2.82 2.34
CA ALA A 113 -2.39 -3.16 2.35
C ALA A 113 -2.52 -4.67 2.57
N ILE A 114 -3.14 -5.10 3.66
CA ILE A 114 -3.51 -6.51 3.88
C ILE A 114 -5.01 -6.64 3.65
N PHE A 115 -5.42 -7.70 2.96
CA PHE A 115 -6.82 -8.00 2.71
C PHE A 115 -7.24 -9.16 3.60
N ASP A 116 -8.42 -9.05 4.21
CA ASP A 116 -8.98 -10.08 5.09
C ASP A 116 -9.60 -11.26 4.33
N ASP A 117 -9.50 -11.25 3.00
CA ASP A 117 -10.15 -12.21 2.13
C ASP A 117 -9.41 -13.55 2.06
N VAL A 118 -10.20 -14.61 2.25
CA VAL A 118 -9.79 -16.00 2.09
C VAL A 118 -10.44 -16.66 0.87
N SER A 119 -11.19 -15.92 0.05
CA SER A 119 -11.86 -16.46 -1.13
C SER A 119 -10.93 -16.72 -2.31
N ILE A 120 -9.68 -16.25 -2.24
CA ILE A 120 -8.67 -16.51 -3.25
C ILE A 120 -8.43 -18.02 -3.31
N CYS A 121 -8.63 -18.62 -4.49
CA CYS A 121 -8.54 -20.07 -4.65
C CYS A 121 -7.22 -20.55 -5.25
N ASP A 122 -6.57 -19.71 -6.05
CA ASP A 122 -5.32 -20.00 -6.77
C ASP A 122 -4.61 -18.70 -7.21
N GLU A 123 -3.54 -18.83 -8.00
CA GLU A 123 -2.74 -17.71 -8.51
C GLU A 123 -3.49 -16.90 -9.59
N ASP A 124 -4.29 -17.56 -10.44
CA ASP A 124 -5.07 -16.90 -11.50
C ASP A 124 -6.19 -16.03 -10.91
N ASP A 125 -6.88 -16.53 -9.88
CA ASP A 125 -7.91 -15.79 -9.15
C ASP A 125 -7.33 -14.59 -8.39
N PHE A 126 -6.16 -14.76 -7.76
CA PHE A 126 -5.42 -13.64 -7.16
C PHE A 126 -5.11 -12.57 -8.20
N GLU A 127 -4.58 -12.97 -9.35
CA GLU A 127 -4.23 -12.04 -10.43
C GLU A 127 -5.47 -11.29 -10.93
N HIS A 128 -6.60 -11.98 -11.13
CA HIS A 128 -7.85 -11.35 -11.56
C HIS A 128 -8.32 -10.28 -10.56
N GLN A 129 -8.33 -10.60 -9.27
CA GLN A 129 -8.75 -9.68 -8.21
C GLN A 129 -7.77 -8.51 -8.04
N LEU A 130 -6.46 -8.76 -8.17
CA LEU A 130 -5.43 -7.74 -8.17
C LEU A 130 -5.66 -6.74 -9.32
N TRP A 131 -5.94 -7.23 -10.53
CA TRP A 131 -6.23 -6.36 -11.66
C TRP A 131 -7.49 -5.54 -11.46
N SER A 132 -8.56 -6.14 -10.92
CA SER A 132 -9.78 -5.41 -10.53
C SER A 132 -9.44 -4.27 -9.56
N GLN A 133 -8.67 -4.57 -8.51
CA GLN A 133 -8.24 -3.60 -7.51
C GLN A 133 -7.48 -2.43 -8.16
N ILE A 134 -6.42 -2.73 -8.93
CA ILE A 134 -5.56 -1.72 -9.53
C ILE A 134 -6.32 -0.84 -10.54
N ILE A 135 -7.08 -1.45 -11.44
CA ILE A 135 -7.85 -0.71 -12.44
C ILE A 135 -8.93 0.14 -11.76
N GLY A 136 -9.61 -0.39 -10.75
CA GLY A 136 -10.57 0.34 -9.94
C GLY A 136 -9.95 1.58 -9.30
N MET A 137 -8.78 1.42 -8.66
CA MET A 137 -8.05 2.53 -8.04
C MET A 137 -7.64 3.59 -9.07
N LEU A 138 -7.15 3.18 -10.25
CA LEU A 138 -6.76 4.08 -11.33
C LEU A 138 -7.96 4.85 -11.91
N ASN A 139 -9.13 4.22 -12.00
CA ASN A 139 -10.35 4.88 -12.44
C ASN A 139 -10.79 5.98 -11.45
N ILE A 140 -10.62 5.74 -10.15
CA ILE A 140 -10.85 6.76 -9.11
C ILE A 140 -9.74 7.83 -9.14
N ASP A 141 -8.51 7.44 -9.47
CA ASP A 141 -7.32 8.29 -9.55
C ASP A 141 -7.09 8.99 -10.88
N SER A 142 -8.17 9.50 -11.49
CA SER A 142 -8.21 10.18 -12.79
C SER A 142 -7.41 11.50 -12.92
N MET A 143 -6.26 11.63 -12.26
CA MET A 143 -5.25 12.65 -12.58
C MET A 143 -4.47 12.19 -13.82
N ALA A 144 -4.41 13.07 -14.83
CA ALA A 144 -3.93 12.84 -16.19
C ALA A 144 -2.45 12.40 -16.37
N ASN A 145 -1.75 12.04 -15.29
CA ASN A 145 -0.33 11.68 -15.28
C ASN A 145 -0.05 10.31 -14.66
N ALA A 146 -1.05 9.44 -14.47
CA ALA A 146 -0.79 8.05 -14.10
C ALA A 146 0.08 7.40 -15.20
N MET A 147 1.39 7.30 -14.96
CA MET A 147 2.31 6.66 -15.87
C MET A 147 2.00 5.17 -15.86
N THR A 148 1.16 4.73 -16.79
CA THR A 148 0.89 3.33 -17.03
C THR A 148 2.11 2.71 -17.71
N ALA A 149 3.05 2.20 -16.91
CA ALA A 149 3.96 1.15 -17.32
C ALA A 149 3.52 -0.16 -16.63
N PHE A 150 2.24 -0.49 -16.80
CA PHE A 150 1.66 -1.78 -16.41
C PHE A 150 1.45 -2.66 -17.66
N THR A 151 2.32 -2.47 -18.65
CA THR A 151 2.37 -3.28 -19.87
C THR A 151 3.51 -4.27 -19.74
N ASP A 152 3.15 -5.56 -19.70
CA ASP A 152 4.01 -6.76 -19.66
C ASP A 152 4.71 -7.11 -18.34
N ALA A 153 4.41 -6.44 -17.22
CA ALA A 153 4.95 -6.84 -15.92
C ALA A 153 4.17 -8.02 -15.34
N THR A 154 4.86 -9.14 -15.11
CA THR A 154 4.35 -10.19 -14.23
C THR A 154 4.23 -9.62 -12.81
N PRO A 155 3.32 -10.10 -11.94
CA PRO A 155 3.21 -9.63 -10.54
C PRO A 155 4.50 -9.77 -9.71
N ASP A 156 5.49 -10.51 -10.25
CA ASP A 156 6.82 -10.74 -9.69
C ASP A 156 7.92 -9.86 -10.32
N ASP A 157 7.59 -9.08 -11.37
CA ASP A 157 8.53 -8.13 -11.96
C ASP A 157 8.73 -6.94 -11.03
N GLU A 158 9.98 -6.78 -10.57
CA GLU A 158 10.45 -5.69 -9.70
C GLU A 158 10.27 -4.27 -10.29
N GLN A 159 9.76 -4.18 -11.53
CA GLN A 159 9.53 -2.95 -12.28
C GLN A 159 8.07 -2.49 -12.30
N THR A 160 7.14 -3.25 -11.69
CA THR A 160 5.73 -2.87 -11.64
C THR A 160 5.54 -1.57 -10.85
N LEU A 161 5.13 -0.51 -11.55
CA LEU A 161 4.86 0.81 -10.95
C LEU A 161 3.37 1.13 -11.01
N LEU A 162 2.82 1.53 -9.87
CA LEU A 162 1.48 2.07 -9.71
C LEU A 162 1.57 3.56 -9.39
N GLY A 163 1.03 4.40 -10.27
CA GLY A 163 0.91 5.84 -10.05
C GLY A 163 -0.40 6.19 -9.36
N ILE A 164 -0.35 6.66 -8.12
CA ILE A 164 -1.53 7.12 -7.35
C ILE A 164 -1.22 8.44 -6.64
N GLY A 165 -2.13 9.42 -6.71
CA GLY A 165 -1.99 10.70 -6.02
C GLY A 165 -0.79 11.53 -6.49
N GLY A 166 -0.39 11.38 -7.76
CA GLY A 166 0.78 12.06 -8.35
C GLY A 166 2.14 11.44 -8.00
N HIS A 167 2.15 10.18 -7.54
CA HIS A 167 3.33 9.52 -7.03
C HIS A 167 3.41 8.05 -7.46
N ASP A 168 4.61 7.60 -7.84
CA ASP A 168 4.84 6.22 -8.27
C ASP A 168 5.28 5.32 -7.11
N PHE A 169 4.66 4.15 -7.06
CA PHE A 169 4.93 3.09 -6.11
C PHE A 169 5.36 1.82 -6.82
N ARG A 170 6.47 1.22 -6.39
CA ARG A 170 6.74 -0.17 -6.70
C ARG A 170 5.76 -1.05 -5.94
N VAL A 171 5.05 -1.91 -6.66
CA VAL A 171 4.09 -2.87 -6.07
C VAL A 171 4.76 -4.23 -5.96
N VAL A 172 4.66 -4.84 -4.78
CA VAL A 172 4.96 -6.26 -4.58
C VAL A 172 3.76 -6.93 -3.96
N THR A 173 3.45 -8.12 -4.45
CA THR A 173 2.32 -8.92 -4.00
C THR A 173 2.80 -10.05 -3.09
N LEU A 174 2.03 -10.34 -2.04
CA LEU A 174 2.17 -11.57 -1.25
C LEU A 174 0.79 -12.23 -1.17
N HIS A 175 0.68 -13.53 -1.36
CA HIS A 175 -0.61 -14.24 -1.26
C HIS A 175 -0.42 -15.75 -1.03
N PRO A 176 -1.45 -16.48 -0.54
CA PRO A 176 -1.30 -17.88 -0.11
C PRO A 176 -0.92 -18.86 -1.22
N TYR A 177 -1.18 -18.47 -2.47
CA TYR A 177 -1.01 -19.30 -3.65
C TYR A 177 0.20 -18.89 -4.50
N ALA A 178 1.04 -17.97 -4.01
CA ALA A 178 2.21 -17.53 -4.75
C ALA A 178 3.10 -18.73 -5.11
N SER A 179 3.47 -18.80 -6.39
CA SER A 179 4.38 -19.81 -6.93
C SER A 179 5.70 -19.84 -6.16
N GLU A 180 6.24 -18.67 -5.81
CA GLU A 180 7.44 -18.54 -5.00
C GLU A 180 7.18 -18.52 -3.49
N SER A 181 7.94 -19.33 -2.74
CA SER A 181 7.81 -19.40 -1.27
C SER A 181 8.05 -18.07 -0.56
N ARG A 182 8.89 -17.19 -1.13
CA ARG A 182 9.18 -15.88 -0.53
C ARG A 182 8.00 -14.90 -0.61
N HIS A 183 7.02 -15.17 -1.48
CA HIS A 183 5.80 -14.36 -1.64
C HIS A 183 4.55 -15.08 -1.10
N ARG A 184 4.70 -16.30 -0.57
CA ARG A 184 3.61 -17.13 -0.06
C ARG A 184 3.18 -16.78 1.37
N PHE A 185 2.57 -15.61 1.53
CA PHE A 185 2.04 -15.16 2.82
C PHE A 185 0.56 -15.57 3.01
N ALA A 186 0.13 -15.76 4.26
CA ALA A 186 -1.20 -16.31 4.59
C ALA A 186 -2.38 -15.40 4.21
N TYR A 187 -2.12 -14.11 3.95
CA TYR A 187 -3.14 -13.15 3.55
C TYR A 187 -2.71 -12.45 2.26
N PRO A 188 -3.64 -12.14 1.35
CA PRO A 188 -3.35 -11.28 0.21
C PRO A 188 -2.82 -9.94 0.73
N THR A 189 -1.68 -9.48 0.21
CA THR A 189 -1.00 -8.29 0.68
C THR A 189 -0.35 -7.55 -0.48
N LEU A 190 -0.55 -6.23 -0.53
CA LEU A 190 0.15 -5.33 -1.43
C LEU A 190 1.14 -4.47 -0.65
N VAL A 191 2.39 -4.51 -1.08
CA VAL A 191 3.50 -3.76 -0.52
C VAL A 191 3.87 -2.69 -1.53
N LEU A 192 3.51 -1.44 -1.24
CA LEU A 192 3.70 -0.30 -2.11
C LEU A 192 4.84 0.56 -1.58
N SER A 193 6.01 0.45 -2.17
CA SER A 193 7.17 1.24 -1.77
C SER A 193 7.36 2.40 -2.73
N ARG A 194 7.55 3.62 -2.20
CA ARG A 194 7.88 4.77 -3.04
C ARG A 194 9.09 4.46 -3.92
N SER A 195 8.92 4.63 -5.23
CA SER A 195 10.06 4.68 -6.13
C SER A 195 10.67 6.09 -6.02
N PRO A 196 12.00 6.23 -5.91
CA PRO A 196 12.60 7.54 -6.13
C PRO A 196 12.18 8.00 -7.52
N VAL A 197 11.69 9.24 -7.61
CA VAL A 197 11.43 9.90 -8.91
C VAL A 197 12.69 9.68 -9.73
N LEU A 198 12.57 8.98 -10.87
CA LEU A 198 13.60 9.04 -11.89
C LEU A 198 13.65 10.53 -12.23
N SER A 199 14.65 11.22 -11.69
CA SER A 199 14.93 12.59 -12.12
C SER A 199 15.01 12.50 -13.63
N GLN A 200 14.01 13.02 -14.33
CA GLN A 200 14.15 13.28 -15.74
C GLN A 200 15.38 14.17 -15.82
N ALA A 201 16.48 13.57 -16.27
CA ALA A 201 17.63 14.34 -16.70
C ALA A 201 17.09 15.23 -17.82
N CYS A 202 16.93 16.52 -17.53
CA CYS A 202 16.83 17.54 -18.56
C CYS A 202 18.11 17.55 -19.39
#